data_AF-A0A2E5I856-F1
#
_entry.id   AF-A0A2E5I856-F1
#
_cell.length_a   1.000
_cell.length_b   1.000
_cell.length_c   1.000
_cell.angle_alpha   90.00
_cell.angle_beta   90.00
_cell.angle_gamma   90.00
#
_symmetry.space_group_name_H-M   'P 1'
#
loop_
_entity.id
_entity.type
_entity.pdbx_description
1 polymer ?
#
loop_
_entity_poly.entity_id
_entity_poly.type
_entity_poly.pdbx_seq_one_letter_code
_entity_poly.pdbx_strand_id
1 'polypeptide(L)'
;MDHYLDPSHSDYVGDDLAKNFFIIRYHYGSTGWGDPMYHAIGPPEFASDCDEDPICYRLGGSQSSNATYNPLFLPTLYVDGETSTTGAYHTDATATRNEETSVSMSLEGTTFDSTLTANIKLAINSNINLSGNDLRLFVAITMDSIHYNGSNGETEHHGVFLGWANTSFGGDTLVLAKDDTVKKSYEWTLREDYPKNSYFPKNDSEMDQVTWDKKNMNVIAFVQKTSDNDVLQVTHLSLNDVSTASITQEQLQPSGFSLNQNYPNPFNSGTTISYSLPEKSRVQIVIYSLLGQPVRTLVNNTANSGIYRVSWDGKDNNGKTVSGGIYLYQIRSANFSAVRKMLLLK
;
A
#
# COMPACT_ATOMS: atom_id res chain seq x y z
N MET A 1 -14.83 8.58 -15.32
CA MET A 1 -14.73 7.33 -14.51
C MET A 1 -14.58 7.59 -13.02
N ASP A 2 -14.31 8.80 -12.53
CA ASP A 2 -14.32 9.09 -11.10
C ASP A 2 -15.71 8.86 -10.49
N HIS A 3 -16.77 9.13 -11.25
CA HIS A 3 -18.16 8.98 -10.82
C HIS A 3 -18.82 7.63 -11.17
N TYR A 4 -18.05 6.56 -11.40
CA TYR A 4 -18.61 5.27 -11.81
C TYR A 4 -19.54 4.64 -10.75
N LEU A 5 -19.37 5.02 -9.48
CA LEU A 5 -20.20 4.59 -8.36
C LEU A 5 -21.38 5.54 -8.06
N ASP A 6 -21.44 6.72 -8.68
CA ASP A 6 -22.44 7.75 -8.39
C ASP A 6 -23.66 7.62 -9.33
N PRO A 7 -24.83 7.17 -8.83
CA PRO A 7 -26.03 6.98 -9.66
C PRO A 7 -26.58 8.25 -10.31
N SER A 8 -26.11 9.43 -9.88
CA SER A 8 -26.53 10.73 -10.40
C SER A 8 -25.68 11.23 -11.57
N HIS A 9 -24.54 10.59 -11.85
CA HIS A 9 -23.60 11.01 -12.88
C HIS A 9 -23.78 10.24 -14.19
N SER A 10 -23.44 10.85 -15.33
CA SER A 10 -23.53 10.20 -16.65
C SER A 10 -22.57 9.02 -16.84
N ASP A 11 -21.50 8.97 -16.04
CA ASP A 11 -20.46 7.92 -16.06
C ASP A 11 -20.81 6.71 -15.18
N TYR A 12 -21.95 6.76 -14.49
CA TYR A 12 -22.40 5.69 -13.62
C TYR A 12 -22.53 4.37 -14.39
N VAL A 13 -21.94 3.31 -13.85
CA VAL A 13 -21.93 2.01 -14.53
C VAL A 13 -23.17 1.16 -14.26
N GLY A 14 -24.07 1.60 -13.38
CA GLY A 14 -25.21 0.82 -12.91
C GLY A 14 -24.88 0.02 -11.64
N ASP A 15 -25.88 -0.20 -10.78
CA ASP A 15 -25.72 -0.84 -9.46
C ASP A 15 -25.07 -2.23 -9.54
N ASP A 16 -25.39 -2.95 -10.61
CA ASP A 16 -24.96 -4.32 -10.84
C ASP A 16 -23.47 -4.39 -11.21
N LEU A 17 -23.01 -3.45 -12.05
CA LEU A 17 -21.60 -3.35 -12.41
C LEU A 17 -20.80 -2.70 -11.26
N ALA A 18 -21.32 -1.64 -10.64
CA ALA A 18 -20.67 -0.91 -9.54
C ALA A 18 -20.27 -1.80 -8.36
N LYS A 19 -21.03 -2.87 -8.07
CA LYS A 19 -20.72 -3.83 -7.00
C LYS A 19 -19.58 -4.79 -7.31
N ASN A 20 -19.33 -5.06 -8.59
CA ASN A 20 -18.39 -6.11 -9.04
C ASN A 20 -17.34 -5.58 -10.02
N PHE A 21 -17.22 -4.26 -10.15
CA PHE A 21 -16.27 -3.61 -11.03
C PHE A 21 -15.15 -2.98 -10.20
N PHE A 22 -14.00 -3.65 -10.20
CA PHE A 22 -12.84 -3.26 -9.40
C PHE A 22 -11.88 -2.43 -10.24
N ILE A 23 -11.59 -1.22 -9.77
CA ILE A 23 -10.69 -0.28 -10.47
C ILE A 23 -9.36 -0.22 -9.73
N ILE A 24 -8.27 -0.33 -10.49
CA ILE A 24 -6.94 0.10 -10.06
C ILE A 24 -6.57 1.32 -10.91
N ARG A 25 -6.53 2.50 -10.28
CA ARG A 25 -6.29 3.79 -10.92
C ARG A 25 -4.87 4.28 -10.67
N TYR A 26 -4.11 4.34 -11.74
CA TYR A 26 -2.77 4.90 -11.74
C TYR A 26 -2.81 6.37 -12.14
N HIS A 27 -2.39 7.24 -11.24
CA HIS A 27 -2.20 8.65 -11.57
C HIS A 27 -0.84 8.85 -12.25
N TYR A 28 -0.79 9.77 -13.20
CA TYR A 28 0.40 10.05 -14.00
C TYR A 28 0.76 11.53 -13.93
N GLY A 29 2.00 11.83 -13.60
CA GLY A 29 2.53 13.18 -13.60
C GLY A 29 3.15 13.51 -14.96
N SER A 30 2.49 14.40 -15.71
CA SER A 30 3.23 15.25 -16.64
C SER A 30 4.13 16.16 -15.81
N THR A 31 5.40 16.28 -16.17
CA THR A 31 6.48 17.01 -15.45
C THR A 31 6.27 18.52 -15.26
N GLY A 32 5.03 19.04 -15.36
CA GLY A 32 4.67 20.42 -15.06
C GLY A 32 3.40 20.61 -14.22
N TRP A 33 2.59 19.57 -14.00
CA TRP A 33 1.30 19.67 -13.30
C TRP A 33 1.24 18.57 -12.25
N GLY A 34 1.76 18.86 -11.05
CA GLY A 34 1.85 17.93 -9.93
C GLY A 34 0.51 17.40 -9.50
N ASP A 35 0.14 16.23 -10.03
CA ASP A 35 -0.90 15.39 -9.48
C ASP A 35 -0.42 14.85 -8.13
N PRO A 36 -1.09 15.17 -7.01
CA PRO A 36 -0.64 14.74 -5.70
C PRO A 36 -0.57 13.21 -5.57
N MET A 37 -1.43 12.48 -6.29
CA MET A 37 -1.47 11.02 -6.25
C MET A 37 -0.33 10.38 -7.04
N TYR A 38 0.22 11.07 -8.05
CA TYR A 38 1.44 10.63 -8.70
C TYR A 38 2.64 10.68 -7.75
N HIS A 39 2.78 11.75 -6.97
CA HIS A 39 3.91 11.95 -6.05
C HIS A 39 3.79 11.18 -4.74
N ALA A 40 2.58 10.76 -4.38
CA ALA A 40 2.34 9.99 -3.17
C ALA A 40 2.91 8.56 -3.25
N ILE A 41 3.26 8.08 -4.45
CA ILE A 41 3.86 6.75 -4.67
C ILE A 41 5.41 6.81 -4.63
N GLY A 42 6.03 8.00 -4.68
CA GLY A 42 7.48 8.20 -4.45
C GLY A 42 8.01 9.60 -4.79
N PRO A 43 9.00 10.15 -4.04
CA PRO A 43 9.68 11.40 -4.44
C PRO A 43 10.46 11.29 -5.76
N PRO A 44 10.85 12.43 -6.36
CA PRO A 44 11.57 12.49 -7.65
C PRO A 44 12.89 11.72 -7.71
N GLU A 45 13.51 11.44 -6.56
CA GLU A 45 14.75 10.67 -6.43
C GLU A 45 14.57 9.16 -6.62
N PHE A 46 13.33 8.65 -6.58
CA PHE A 46 12.99 7.28 -6.98
C PHE A 46 12.65 7.15 -8.48
N ALA A 47 12.49 8.27 -9.20
CA ALA A 47 12.22 8.27 -10.65
C ALA A 47 13.46 7.96 -11.51
N SER A 48 14.63 7.78 -10.89
CA SER A 48 15.90 7.48 -11.58
C SER A 48 16.36 6.03 -11.46
N ASP A 49 15.70 5.20 -10.64
CA ASP A 49 16.00 3.78 -10.51
C ASP A 49 14.75 2.95 -10.81
N CYS A 50 14.80 2.12 -11.85
CA CYS A 50 13.63 1.34 -12.27
C CYS A 50 13.22 0.27 -11.25
N ASP A 51 14.07 -0.06 -10.29
CA ASP A 51 13.74 -0.93 -9.16
C ASP A 51 12.87 -0.19 -8.11
N GLU A 52 12.76 1.13 -8.16
CA GLU A 52 12.03 1.95 -7.17
C GLU A 52 11.05 2.96 -7.80
N ASP A 53 11.05 3.12 -9.14
CA ASP A 53 10.10 3.95 -9.87
C ASP A 53 8.77 3.19 -10.10
N PRO A 54 7.64 3.66 -9.55
CA PRO A 54 6.32 3.10 -9.87
C PRO A 54 5.97 3.19 -11.36
N ILE A 55 6.62 4.02 -12.19
CA ILE A 55 6.49 4.00 -13.66
C ILE A 55 7.15 2.75 -14.28
N CYS A 56 8.34 2.35 -13.84
CA CYS A 56 8.98 1.11 -14.32
C CYS A 56 8.29 -0.14 -13.73
N TYR A 57 7.77 -0.03 -12.50
CA TYR A 57 6.96 -1.06 -11.83
C TYR A 57 5.65 -1.34 -12.56
N ARG A 58 5.04 -0.31 -13.17
CA ARG A 58 3.65 -0.33 -13.66
C ARG A 58 3.34 -1.53 -14.55
N LEU A 59 4.31 -2.14 -15.26
CA LEU A 59 4.06 -3.02 -16.43
C LEU A 59 5.03 -4.18 -16.70
N GLY A 60 5.93 -4.54 -15.78
CA GLY A 60 6.79 -5.73 -15.96
C GLY A 60 8.19 -5.50 -16.55
N GLY A 61 8.82 -4.35 -16.30
CA GLY A 61 10.27 -4.21 -16.41
C GLY A 61 10.80 -3.50 -17.67
N SER A 62 11.64 -2.48 -17.41
CA SER A 62 12.24 -1.54 -18.36
C SER A 62 11.23 -0.70 -19.16
N GLN A 63 11.60 0.52 -19.53
CA GLN A 63 10.89 1.34 -20.52
C GLN A 63 10.94 0.72 -21.93
N SER A 64 10.60 -0.57 -22.07
CA SER A 64 10.51 -1.23 -23.34
C SER A 64 9.10 -1.07 -23.89
N SER A 65 9.00 -0.88 -25.21
CA SER A 65 7.75 -0.92 -25.97
C SER A 65 6.93 -2.21 -25.79
N ASN A 66 7.45 -3.20 -25.06
CA ASN A 66 6.92 -4.55 -24.95
C ASN A 66 6.25 -4.82 -23.59
N ALA A 67 6.09 -3.80 -22.74
CA ALA A 67 5.42 -3.94 -21.46
C ALA A 67 3.90 -4.18 -21.66
N THR A 68 3.30 -5.05 -20.84
CA THR A 68 1.92 -5.54 -21.04
C THR A 68 0.87 -4.44 -21.19
N TYR A 69 0.91 -3.41 -20.33
CA TYR A 69 -0.03 -2.28 -20.41
C TYR A 69 0.67 -0.96 -20.72
N ASN A 70 1.23 -0.77 -21.91
CA ASN A 70 1.97 0.44 -22.26
C ASN A 70 1.06 1.55 -22.85
N PRO A 71 0.54 2.52 -22.07
CA PRO A 71 -0.39 3.52 -22.60
C PRO A 71 0.33 4.53 -23.51
N LEU A 72 -0.15 4.69 -24.74
CA LEU A 72 0.40 5.67 -25.69
C LEU A 72 -0.11 7.10 -25.44
N PHE A 73 -1.24 7.24 -24.74
CA PHE A 73 -1.85 8.51 -24.33
C PHE A 73 -2.59 8.34 -23.02
N LEU A 74 -3.00 9.45 -22.39
CA LEU A 74 -3.76 9.40 -21.15
C LEU A 74 -5.05 10.24 -21.27
N PRO A 75 -6.15 9.81 -20.63
CA PRO A 75 -6.30 8.52 -19.95
C PRO A 75 -6.32 7.34 -20.95
N THR A 76 -5.75 6.20 -20.56
CA THR A 76 -5.93 4.90 -21.23
C THR A 76 -6.56 3.95 -20.21
N LEU A 77 -7.55 3.18 -20.65
CA LEU A 77 -8.21 2.18 -19.82
C LEU A 77 -7.88 0.79 -20.33
N TYR A 78 -7.75 -0.15 -19.39
CA TYR A 78 -7.71 -1.57 -19.69
C TYR A 78 -8.86 -2.25 -18.96
N VAL A 79 -9.65 -3.04 -19.68
CA VAL A 79 -10.69 -3.90 -19.14
C VAL A 79 -10.22 -5.33 -19.37
N ASP A 80 -10.06 -6.08 -18.29
CA ASP A 80 -9.71 -7.51 -18.37
C ASP A 80 -8.41 -7.82 -19.14
N GLY A 81 -7.39 -6.96 -18.98
CA GLY A 81 -6.14 -7.09 -19.72
C GLY A 81 -6.07 -6.30 -21.02
N GLU A 82 -7.22 -5.98 -21.62
CA GLU A 82 -7.33 -5.45 -22.97
C GLU A 82 -7.62 -3.95 -23.01
N THR A 83 -7.09 -3.25 -24.01
CA THR A 83 -7.28 -1.79 -24.11
C THR A 83 -8.74 -1.46 -24.43
N SER A 84 -9.33 -0.56 -23.65
CA SER A 84 -10.70 -0.07 -23.83
C SER A 84 -10.73 1.44 -24.02
N THR A 85 -11.82 1.94 -24.61
CA THR A 85 -12.06 3.37 -24.83
C THR A 85 -13.07 3.92 -23.84
N THR A 86 -13.06 5.24 -23.61
CA THR A 86 -14.03 5.92 -22.74
C THR A 86 -15.48 5.78 -23.20
N GLY A 87 -15.74 5.43 -24.47
CA GLY A 87 -17.09 5.14 -24.97
C GLY A 87 -17.48 3.66 -24.95
N ALA A 88 -16.51 2.75 -24.83
CA ALA A 88 -16.73 1.30 -24.93
C ALA A 88 -16.66 0.60 -23.56
N TYR A 89 -16.00 1.19 -22.56
CA TYR A 89 -15.68 0.53 -21.29
C TYR A 89 -16.87 -0.12 -20.59
N HIS A 90 -18.06 0.49 -20.68
CA HIS A 90 -19.27 -0.05 -20.07
C HIS A 90 -19.69 -1.36 -20.73
N THR A 91 -19.63 -1.41 -22.06
CA THR A 91 -19.93 -2.62 -22.84
C THR A 91 -18.86 -3.69 -22.60
N ASP A 92 -17.59 -3.30 -22.61
CA ASP A 92 -16.47 -4.22 -22.40
C ASP A 92 -16.53 -4.85 -21.00
N ALA A 93 -16.72 -4.04 -19.96
CA ALA A 93 -16.83 -4.52 -18.58
C ALA A 93 -18.07 -5.40 -18.36
N THR A 94 -19.18 -5.09 -19.03
CA THR A 94 -20.39 -5.92 -19.01
C THR A 94 -20.15 -7.26 -19.70
N ALA A 95 -19.39 -7.28 -20.79
CA ALA A 95 -19.05 -8.51 -21.51
C ALA A 95 -18.20 -9.44 -20.63
N THR A 96 -17.08 -8.94 -20.07
CA THR A 96 -16.20 -9.69 -19.17
C THR A 96 -16.95 -10.31 -17.99
N ARG A 97 -17.87 -9.57 -17.35
CA ARG A 97 -18.63 -10.08 -16.21
C ARG A 97 -19.49 -11.30 -16.55
N ASN A 98 -19.93 -11.44 -17.80
CA ASN A 98 -20.73 -12.58 -18.23
C ASN A 98 -19.89 -13.82 -18.56
N GLU A 99 -18.56 -13.71 -18.50
CA GLU A 99 -17.66 -14.82 -18.72
C GLU A 99 -17.58 -15.73 -17.48
N GLU A 100 -17.46 -17.04 -17.74
CA GLU A 100 -17.23 -18.01 -16.68
C GLU A 100 -15.74 -18.28 -16.55
N THR A 101 -15.26 -18.39 -15.32
CA THR A 101 -13.87 -18.73 -15.02
C THR A 101 -13.77 -20.00 -14.17
N SER A 102 -12.73 -20.78 -14.44
CA SER A 102 -12.38 -21.96 -13.64
C SER A 102 -11.70 -21.61 -12.32
N VAL A 103 -11.21 -20.37 -12.18
CA VAL A 103 -10.40 -19.91 -11.04
C VAL A 103 -11.32 -19.29 -9.99
N SER A 104 -11.12 -19.64 -8.73
CA SER A 104 -11.75 -18.95 -7.61
C SER A 104 -10.71 -18.41 -6.64
N MET A 105 -11.01 -17.27 -6.04
CA MET A 105 -10.12 -16.54 -5.14
C MET A 105 -10.87 -16.10 -3.89
N SER A 106 -10.19 -16.12 -2.74
CA SER A 106 -10.73 -15.64 -1.47
C SER A 106 -9.67 -14.88 -0.69
N LEU A 107 -10.08 -13.74 -0.13
CA LEU A 107 -9.29 -12.92 0.79
C LEU A 107 -9.62 -13.19 2.26
N GLU A 108 -10.31 -14.30 2.57
CA GLU A 108 -10.74 -14.64 3.92
C GLU A 108 -9.57 -14.67 4.92
N GLY A 109 -9.75 -13.97 6.05
CA GLY A 109 -8.74 -13.85 7.09
C GLY A 109 -7.68 -12.76 6.81
N THR A 110 -7.83 -11.99 5.74
CA THR A 110 -7.12 -10.72 5.55
C THR A 110 -7.58 -9.72 6.60
N THR A 111 -6.63 -9.01 7.21
CA THR A 111 -6.91 -7.98 8.22
C THR A 111 -6.18 -6.69 7.90
N PHE A 112 -6.69 -5.58 8.43
CA PHE A 112 -5.96 -4.32 8.46
C PHE A 112 -5.79 -3.91 9.92
N ASP A 113 -4.57 -3.59 10.31
CA ASP A 113 -4.32 -3.18 11.68
C ASP A 113 -4.46 -1.65 11.86
N SER A 114 -4.42 -1.23 13.12
CA SER A 114 -4.50 0.19 13.48
C SER A 114 -3.35 1.05 12.91
N THR A 115 -2.30 0.41 12.38
CA THR A 115 -1.08 1.02 11.87
C THR A 115 -1.05 1.18 10.35
N LEU A 116 -2.19 0.96 9.68
CA LEU A 116 -2.33 1.05 8.22
C LEU A 116 -1.62 -0.09 7.49
N THR A 117 -1.40 -1.21 8.17
CA THR A 117 -0.83 -2.43 7.59
C THR A 117 -1.94 -3.39 7.20
N ALA A 118 -1.99 -3.74 5.91
CA ALA A 118 -2.77 -4.84 5.36
C ALA A 118 -2.00 -6.15 5.52
N ASN A 119 -2.57 -7.08 6.28
CA ASN A 119 -2.09 -8.46 6.45
C ASN A 119 -2.96 -9.35 5.56
N ILE A 120 -2.50 -9.59 4.34
CA ILE A 120 -3.29 -10.19 3.27
C ILE A 120 -3.13 -11.71 3.31
N LYS A 121 -4.25 -12.42 3.32
CA LYS A 121 -4.32 -13.87 3.15
C LYS A 121 -5.14 -14.15 1.92
N LEU A 122 -4.54 -14.88 0.98
CA LEU A 122 -5.18 -15.20 -0.28
C LEU A 122 -5.18 -16.70 -0.48
N ALA A 123 -6.35 -17.25 -0.82
CA ALA A 123 -6.51 -18.62 -1.28
C ALA A 123 -6.98 -18.59 -2.74
N ILE A 124 -6.33 -19.38 -3.59
CA ILE A 124 -6.61 -19.45 -5.03
C ILE A 124 -6.73 -20.93 -5.40
N ASN A 125 -7.77 -21.29 -6.12
CA ASN A 125 -7.93 -22.64 -6.66
C ASN A 125 -8.48 -22.59 -8.09
N SER A 126 -8.40 -23.71 -8.79
CA SER A 126 -8.99 -23.88 -10.12
C SER A 126 -9.64 -25.25 -10.25
N ASN A 127 -10.84 -25.33 -10.84
CA ASN A 127 -11.52 -26.62 -11.09
C ASN A 127 -11.00 -27.35 -12.36
N ILE A 128 -10.06 -26.74 -13.09
CA ILE A 128 -9.29 -27.35 -14.18
C ILE A 128 -7.79 -27.21 -13.95
N ASN A 129 -7.00 -27.99 -14.69
CA ASN A 129 -5.54 -27.90 -14.61
C ASN A 129 -5.03 -26.76 -15.49
N LEU A 130 -4.47 -25.73 -14.87
CA LEU A 130 -3.85 -24.57 -15.51
C LEU A 130 -2.32 -24.53 -15.29
N SER A 131 -1.70 -25.60 -14.77
CA SER A 131 -0.27 -25.63 -14.46
C SER A 131 0.64 -25.46 -15.69
N GLY A 132 0.10 -25.59 -16.90
CA GLY A 132 0.82 -25.34 -18.15
C GLY A 132 0.77 -23.90 -18.64
N ASN A 133 -0.05 -23.05 -18.01
CA ASN A 133 -0.18 -21.64 -18.35
C ASN A 133 0.85 -20.81 -17.57
N ASP A 134 1.39 -19.74 -18.19
CA ASP A 134 2.18 -18.74 -17.48
C ASP A 134 1.23 -17.78 -16.77
N LEU A 135 0.93 -18.09 -15.50
CA LEU A 135 0.04 -17.31 -14.67
C LEU A 135 0.83 -16.41 -13.72
N ARG A 136 0.34 -15.18 -13.56
CA ARG A 136 0.84 -14.19 -12.61
C ARG A 136 -0.26 -13.82 -11.63
N LEU A 137 0.12 -13.72 -10.36
CA LEU A 137 -0.72 -13.20 -9.30
C LEU A 137 -0.28 -11.78 -8.95
N PHE A 138 -1.22 -10.87 -9.04
CA PHE A 138 -1.06 -9.47 -8.67
C PHE A 138 -1.91 -9.14 -7.45
N VAL A 139 -1.35 -8.36 -6.53
CA VAL A 139 -2.01 -7.95 -5.29
C VAL A 139 -1.76 -6.45 -5.07
N ALA A 140 -2.75 -5.64 -5.41
CA ALA A 140 -2.71 -4.18 -5.28
C ALA A 140 -3.42 -3.73 -3.99
N ILE A 141 -2.92 -2.63 -3.43
CA ILE A 141 -3.65 -1.84 -2.46
C ILE A 141 -4.16 -0.57 -3.15
N THR A 142 -5.45 -0.29 -3.00
CA THR A 142 -6.09 0.92 -3.52
C THR A 142 -6.83 1.67 -2.42
N MET A 143 -7.27 2.89 -2.71
CA MET A 143 -8.10 3.68 -1.82
C MET A 143 -9.23 4.39 -2.57
N ASP A 144 -10.41 4.39 -1.95
CA ASP A 144 -11.60 5.11 -2.44
C ASP A 144 -11.83 6.44 -1.71
N SER A 145 -12.58 7.33 -2.36
CA SER A 145 -12.95 8.66 -1.85
C SER A 145 -11.75 9.48 -1.35
N ILE A 146 -10.72 9.57 -2.19
CA ILE A 146 -9.67 10.58 -2.03
C ILE A 146 -10.16 11.88 -2.65
N HIS A 147 -10.09 12.98 -1.91
CA HIS A 147 -10.57 14.28 -2.38
C HIS A 147 -9.42 15.27 -2.54
N TYR A 148 -9.29 15.82 -3.74
CA TYR A 148 -8.45 16.96 -4.10
C TYR A 148 -8.95 17.53 -5.44
N ASN A 149 -8.61 18.78 -5.77
CA ASN A 149 -9.00 19.32 -7.07
C ASN A 149 -8.03 18.85 -8.16
N GLY A 150 -8.46 17.90 -8.96
CA GLY A 150 -7.78 17.47 -10.17
C GLY A 150 -7.73 18.58 -11.21
N SER A 151 -6.70 18.57 -12.07
CA SER A 151 -6.57 19.52 -13.19
C SER A 151 -7.67 19.37 -14.24
N ASN A 152 -8.35 18.22 -14.24
CA ASN A 152 -9.54 17.91 -15.04
C ASN A 152 -10.85 18.43 -14.42
N GLY A 153 -10.82 19.04 -13.22
CA GLY A 153 -12.00 19.55 -12.52
C GLY A 153 -12.69 18.53 -11.61
N GLU A 154 -12.19 17.29 -11.57
CA GLU A 154 -12.67 16.24 -10.67
C GLU A 154 -12.22 16.53 -9.24
N THR A 155 -13.09 16.26 -8.26
CA THR A 155 -12.83 16.59 -6.84
C THR A 155 -12.79 15.37 -5.91
N GLU A 156 -13.24 14.21 -6.40
CA GLU A 156 -13.26 12.94 -5.69
C GLU A 156 -12.70 11.84 -6.62
N HIS A 157 -11.86 10.97 -6.07
CA HIS A 157 -11.17 9.94 -6.81
C HIS A 157 -11.28 8.60 -6.09
N HIS A 158 -11.61 7.56 -6.87
CA HIS A 158 -11.76 6.19 -6.42
C HIS A 158 -10.70 5.26 -7.02
N GLY A 159 -10.51 4.09 -6.43
CA GLY A 159 -9.58 3.06 -6.88
C GLY A 159 -8.13 3.53 -6.94
N VAL A 160 -7.75 4.59 -6.21
CA VAL A 160 -6.43 5.20 -6.30
C VAL A 160 -5.38 4.19 -5.87
N PHE A 161 -4.48 3.83 -6.78
CA PHE A 161 -3.43 2.86 -6.51
C PHE A 161 -2.41 3.41 -5.50
N LEU A 162 -2.15 2.63 -4.44
CA LEU A 162 -1.20 2.98 -3.39
C LEU A 162 0.11 2.20 -3.51
N GLY A 163 0.05 0.97 -4.02
CA GLY A 163 1.21 0.10 -4.12
C GLY A 163 0.85 -1.37 -4.33
N TRP A 164 1.85 -2.15 -4.72
CA TRP A 164 1.77 -3.60 -4.82
C TRP A 164 2.21 -4.24 -3.49
N ALA A 165 1.49 -5.26 -3.05
CA ALA A 165 1.89 -6.11 -1.92
C ALA A 165 2.83 -7.25 -2.35
N ASN A 166 2.91 -7.54 -3.66
CA ASN A 166 3.87 -8.49 -4.22
C ASN A 166 5.32 -8.11 -3.88
N THR A 167 6.17 -9.12 -3.70
CA THR A 167 7.61 -8.91 -3.48
C THR A 167 8.40 -8.77 -4.78
N SER A 168 7.85 -9.27 -5.89
CA SER A 168 8.50 -9.27 -7.21
C SER A 168 7.75 -8.37 -8.18
N PHE A 169 8.51 -7.55 -8.91
CA PHE A 169 8.02 -6.72 -10.01
C PHE A 169 7.44 -7.61 -11.12
N GLY A 170 6.22 -7.32 -11.60
CA GLY A 170 5.54 -8.12 -12.64
C GLY A 170 4.64 -9.26 -12.12
N GLY A 171 4.38 -9.30 -10.82
CA GLY A 171 3.48 -10.28 -10.20
C GLY A 171 4.18 -11.61 -9.87
N ASP A 172 3.63 -12.33 -8.90
CA ASP A 172 4.18 -13.61 -8.47
C ASP A 172 3.84 -14.69 -9.49
N THR A 173 4.80 -15.54 -9.84
CA THR A 173 4.49 -16.77 -10.60
C THR A 173 3.47 -17.61 -9.83
N LEU A 174 2.44 -18.08 -10.52
CA LEU A 174 1.39 -18.92 -9.98
C LEU A 174 1.26 -20.22 -10.78
N VAL A 175 1.14 -21.35 -10.09
CA VAL A 175 0.89 -22.67 -10.70
C VAL A 175 -0.39 -23.22 -10.08
N LEU A 176 -1.41 -23.47 -10.91
CA LEU A 176 -2.72 -23.97 -10.46
C LEU A 176 -2.99 -25.36 -11.05
N ALA A 177 -2.71 -26.39 -10.25
CA ALA A 177 -3.18 -27.74 -10.56
C ALA A 177 -4.70 -27.83 -10.32
N LYS A 178 -5.34 -28.78 -11.01
CA LYS A 178 -6.77 -29.03 -10.85
C LYS A 178 -7.08 -29.38 -9.39
N ASP A 179 -8.09 -28.71 -8.83
CA ASP A 179 -8.64 -28.89 -7.48
C ASP A 179 -7.63 -28.65 -6.34
N ASP A 180 -6.45 -28.10 -6.63
CA ASP A 180 -5.48 -27.69 -5.63
C ASP A 180 -5.75 -26.25 -5.16
N THR A 181 -5.42 -25.96 -3.90
CA THR A 181 -5.55 -24.61 -3.33
C THR A 181 -4.18 -24.05 -2.98
N VAL A 182 -3.76 -23.05 -3.74
CA VAL A 182 -2.56 -22.26 -3.45
C VAL A 182 -2.90 -21.19 -2.43
N LYS A 183 -2.12 -21.12 -1.34
CA LYS A 183 -2.24 -20.07 -0.33
C LYS A 183 -1.06 -19.12 -0.41
N LYS A 184 -1.34 -17.82 -0.34
CA LYS A 184 -0.34 -16.75 -0.33
C LYS A 184 -0.61 -15.81 0.83
N SER A 185 0.46 -15.18 1.31
CA SER A 185 0.37 -14.17 2.35
C SER A 185 1.28 -13.01 2.02
N TYR A 186 0.77 -11.81 2.21
CA TYR A 186 1.48 -10.57 1.95
C TYR A 186 1.27 -9.63 3.13
N GLU A 187 2.25 -8.76 3.35
CA GLU A 187 2.15 -7.64 4.27
C GLU A 187 2.44 -6.37 3.48
N TRP A 188 1.56 -5.38 3.59
CA TRP A 188 1.76 -4.08 2.96
C TRP A 188 1.35 -2.98 3.93
N THR A 189 2.18 -1.95 4.10
CA THR A 189 1.90 -0.85 5.03
C THR A 189 1.82 0.46 4.28
N LEU A 190 0.75 1.24 4.53
CA LEU A 190 0.65 2.59 3.98
C LEU A 190 1.82 3.42 4.49
N ARG A 191 2.51 4.09 3.57
CA ARG A 191 3.61 4.98 3.92
C ARG A 191 3.10 6.12 4.80
N GLU A 192 3.87 6.46 5.84
CA GLU A 192 3.51 7.52 6.77
C GLU A 192 3.50 8.92 6.13
N ASP A 193 4.17 9.11 4.99
CA ASP A 193 4.20 10.36 4.21
C ASP A 193 3.08 10.45 3.15
N TYR A 194 2.17 9.47 3.11
CA TYR A 194 1.04 9.44 2.18
C TYR A 194 -0.21 10.16 2.76
N PRO A 195 -0.95 10.91 1.93
CA PRO A 195 -0.56 11.48 0.64
C PRO A 195 0.33 12.70 0.88
N LYS A 196 1.33 12.87 0.01
CA LYS A 196 2.25 13.99 0.11
C LYS A 196 1.62 15.23 -0.54
N ASN A 197 1.23 16.20 0.28
CA ASN A 197 0.63 17.46 -0.19
C ASN A 197 1.65 18.50 -0.70
N SER A 198 2.95 18.24 -0.55
CA SER A 198 4.04 19.10 -1.04
C SER A 198 4.91 18.37 -2.06
N TYR A 199 4.98 18.93 -3.27
CA TYR A 199 5.89 18.49 -4.32
C TYR A 199 6.33 19.70 -5.14
N PHE A 200 7.64 19.84 -5.35
CA PHE A 200 8.18 20.94 -6.16
C PHE A 200 7.61 20.94 -7.58
N PRO A 201 7.05 22.05 -8.09
CA PRO A 201 7.25 23.41 -7.61
C PRO A 201 6.20 23.93 -6.63
N LYS A 202 5.19 23.15 -6.27
CA LYS A 202 4.08 23.58 -5.40
C LYS A 202 4.34 23.23 -3.93
N ASN A 203 4.28 24.24 -3.07
CA ASN A 203 4.37 24.04 -1.62
C ASN A 203 3.00 23.66 -1.02
N ASP A 204 2.96 23.15 0.23
CA ASP A 204 1.70 22.75 0.93
C ASP A 204 0.63 23.86 0.95
N SER A 205 1.03 25.13 0.82
CA SER A 205 0.15 26.30 0.77
C SER A 205 -0.49 26.59 -0.60
N GLU A 206 -0.06 25.88 -1.66
CA GLU A 206 -0.44 26.12 -3.07
C GLU A 206 -1.22 24.94 -3.68
N MET A 207 -1.46 23.89 -2.90
CA MET A 207 -2.20 22.70 -3.29
C MET A 207 -3.47 22.60 -2.44
N ASP A 208 -4.58 22.22 -3.05
CA ASP A 208 -5.73 21.77 -2.28
C ASP A 208 -5.32 20.59 -1.41
N GLN A 209 -5.65 20.64 -0.11
CA GLN A 209 -5.27 19.57 0.81
C GLN A 209 -5.94 18.29 0.36
N VAL A 210 -5.15 17.27 0.02
CA VAL A 210 -5.69 15.94 -0.22
C VAL A 210 -6.28 15.44 1.09
N THR A 211 -7.57 15.12 1.07
CA THR A 211 -8.26 14.50 2.20
C THR A 211 -8.68 13.09 1.84
N TRP A 212 -8.63 12.20 2.82
CA TRP A 212 -8.81 10.77 2.64
C TRP A 212 -9.13 10.13 4.00
N ASP A 213 -9.63 8.90 3.97
CA ASP A 213 -9.87 8.11 5.17
C ASP A 213 -9.31 6.71 4.97
N LYS A 214 -8.44 6.28 5.90
CA LYS A 214 -7.83 4.95 5.87
C LYS A 214 -8.86 3.83 5.76
N LYS A 215 -10.09 4.02 6.27
CA LYS A 215 -11.13 2.99 6.22
C LYS A 215 -11.55 2.64 4.78
N ASN A 216 -11.26 3.53 3.83
CA ASN A 216 -11.54 3.35 2.42
C ASN A 216 -10.40 2.64 1.67
N MET A 217 -9.44 2.06 2.40
CA MET A 217 -8.43 1.19 1.80
C MET A 217 -9.04 -0.14 1.36
N ASN A 218 -8.51 -0.65 0.26
CA ASN A 218 -8.96 -1.90 -0.34
C ASN A 218 -7.76 -2.77 -0.73
N VAL A 219 -7.98 -4.08 -0.72
CA VAL A 219 -7.09 -5.05 -1.36
C VAL A 219 -7.78 -5.52 -2.64
N ILE A 220 -7.07 -5.49 -3.76
CA ILE A 220 -7.49 -6.10 -5.03
C ILE A 220 -6.44 -7.13 -5.40
N ALA A 221 -6.84 -8.39 -5.57
CA ALA A 221 -5.97 -9.44 -6.06
C ALA A 221 -6.54 -10.04 -7.33
N PHE A 222 -5.71 -10.25 -8.35
CA PHE A 222 -6.14 -10.84 -9.61
C PHE A 222 -5.11 -11.81 -10.17
N VAL A 223 -5.60 -12.83 -10.88
CA VAL A 223 -4.79 -13.80 -11.63
C VAL A 223 -4.85 -13.42 -13.09
N GLN A 224 -3.68 -13.23 -13.70
CA GLN A 224 -3.54 -12.91 -15.11
C GLN A 224 -2.75 -14.00 -15.85
N LYS A 225 -3.18 -14.32 -17.06
CA LYS A 225 -2.46 -15.19 -17.99
C LYS A 225 -1.61 -14.30 -18.91
N THR A 226 -0.29 -14.41 -18.85
CA THR A 226 0.63 -13.46 -19.51
C THR A 226 0.69 -13.61 -21.03
N SER A 227 0.24 -14.75 -21.57
CA SER A 227 0.31 -15.04 -23.01
C SER A 227 -0.56 -14.12 -23.87
N ASP A 228 -1.67 -13.65 -23.30
CA ASP A 228 -2.71 -12.83 -23.95
C ASP A 228 -3.28 -11.78 -23.00
N ASN A 229 -2.69 -11.61 -21.82
CA ASN A 229 -3.07 -10.62 -20.79
C ASN A 229 -4.46 -10.79 -20.15
N ASP A 230 -5.16 -11.87 -20.46
CA ASP A 230 -6.47 -12.24 -19.92
C ASP A 230 -6.46 -12.31 -18.37
N VAL A 231 -7.37 -11.58 -17.71
CA VAL A 231 -7.50 -11.58 -16.24
C VAL A 231 -8.54 -12.61 -15.81
N LEU A 232 -8.07 -13.84 -15.63
CA LEU A 232 -8.90 -15.01 -15.34
C LEU A 232 -9.82 -14.86 -14.12
N GLN A 233 -9.41 -14.14 -13.09
CA GLN A 233 -10.22 -13.93 -11.88
C GLN A 233 -9.69 -12.75 -11.07
N VAL A 234 -10.61 -12.07 -10.38
CA VAL A 234 -10.31 -11.00 -9.44
C VAL A 234 -11.09 -11.20 -8.14
N THR A 235 -10.48 -10.82 -7.02
CA THR A 235 -11.13 -10.72 -5.73
C THR A 235 -10.75 -9.40 -5.08
N HIS A 236 -11.66 -8.87 -4.26
CA HIS A 236 -11.52 -7.60 -3.59
C HIS A 236 -11.98 -7.71 -2.15
N LEU A 237 -11.40 -6.88 -1.29
CA LEU A 237 -11.81 -6.71 0.09
C LEU A 237 -11.65 -5.25 0.48
N SER A 238 -12.76 -4.60 0.86
CA SER A 238 -12.70 -3.29 1.50
C SER A 238 -12.40 -3.43 2.99
N LEU A 239 -11.58 -2.54 3.55
CA LEU A 239 -11.38 -2.47 5.00
C LEU A 239 -12.71 -2.21 5.73
N ASN A 240 -13.61 -1.42 5.13
CA ASN A 240 -14.95 -1.23 5.68
C ASN A 240 -15.69 -2.58 5.87
N ASP A 241 -15.52 -3.53 4.95
CA ASP A 241 -16.15 -4.85 5.01
C ASP A 241 -15.52 -5.76 6.08
N VAL A 242 -14.20 -5.63 6.29
CA VAL A 242 -13.48 -6.34 7.36
C VAL A 242 -13.95 -5.89 8.74
N SER A 243 -14.25 -4.59 8.90
CA SER A 243 -14.76 -4.06 10.17
C SER A 243 -16.16 -4.59 10.53
N THR A 244 -16.94 -5.00 9.52
CA THR A 244 -18.25 -5.66 9.68
C THR A 244 -18.17 -7.19 9.76
N ALA A 245 -17.04 -7.79 9.39
CA ALA A 245 -16.80 -9.23 9.43
C ALA A 245 -15.84 -9.61 10.57
N SER A 246 -16.41 -9.88 11.75
CA SER A 246 -15.81 -10.72 12.80
C SER A 246 -14.41 -10.33 13.28
N ILE A 247 -14.31 -9.25 14.07
CA ILE A 247 -13.13 -9.01 14.92
C ILE A 247 -13.30 -9.80 16.22
N THR A 248 -12.92 -11.08 16.25
CA THR A 248 -12.55 -11.70 17.54
C THR A 248 -11.15 -11.21 17.91
N GLN A 249 -11.03 -10.72 19.13
CA GLN A 249 -9.89 -10.01 19.72
C GLN A 249 -8.57 -10.81 19.77
N GLU A 250 -8.52 -12.02 19.20
CA GLU A 250 -7.38 -12.94 19.27
C GLU A 250 -6.31 -12.75 18.18
N GLN A 251 -6.56 -11.97 17.11
CA GLN A 251 -5.65 -11.94 15.94
C GLN A 251 -4.67 -10.75 15.84
N LEU A 252 -4.64 -9.83 16.82
CA LEU A 252 -3.69 -8.69 16.86
C LEU A 252 -2.42 -8.99 17.69
N GLN A 253 -1.99 -10.24 17.74
CA GLN A 253 -0.77 -10.65 18.44
C GLN A 253 0.41 -10.58 17.47
N PRO A 254 1.44 -9.75 17.72
CA PRO A 254 2.64 -9.74 16.88
C PRO A 254 3.28 -11.13 16.82
N SER A 255 3.67 -11.58 15.64
CA SER A 255 4.32 -12.89 15.46
C SER A 255 5.77 -12.91 15.96
N GLY A 256 6.36 -11.74 16.23
CA GLY A 256 7.74 -11.60 16.69
C GLY A 256 8.07 -10.25 17.32
N PHE A 257 9.27 -10.17 17.88
CA PHE A 257 9.84 -8.91 18.36
C PHE A 257 10.32 -8.06 17.18
N SER A 258 10.04 -6.76 17.21
CA SER A 258 10.58 -5.82 16.21
C SER A 258 10.96 -4.49 16.84
N LEU A 259 11.93 -3.81 16.20
CA LEU A 259 12.21 -2.39 16.38
C LEU A 259 12.20 -1.78 14.99
N ASN A 260 11.34 -0.80 14.75
CA ASN A 260 11.22 -0.13 13.46
C ASN A 260 12.06 1.14 13.41
N GLN A 261 12.34 1.60 12.19
CA GLN A 261 13.01 2.88 11.97
C GLN A 261 12.14 4.00 12.54
N ASN A 262 12.74 4.94 13.27
CA ASN A 262 12.02 6.08 13.82
C ASN A 262 11.54 6.99 12.69
N TYR A 263 10.35 7.57 12.83
CA TYR A 263 9.80 8.52 11.86
C TYR A 263 9.27 9.79 12.54
N PRO A 264 9.55 10.98 11.99
CA PRO A 264 10.43 11.21 10.84
C PRO A 264 11.92 10.89 11.14
N ASN A 265 12.71 10.61 10.11
CA ASN A 265 14.17 10.49 10.16
C ASN A 265 14.78 10.86 8.80
N PRO A 266 15.47 12.01 8.65
CA PRO A 266 15.86 12.94 9.70
C PRO A 266 14.67 13.69 10.33
N PHE A 267 14.82 14.18 11.56
CA PHE A 267 13.75 14.90 12.28
C PHE A 267 14.22 16.22 12.90
N ASN A 268 13.31 17.17 13.13
CA ASN A 268 13.58 18.51 13.68
C ASN A 268 13.16 18.59 15.17
N SER A 269 11.87 18.41 15.46
CA SER A 269 11.27 18.73 16.76
C SER A 269 10.82 17.50 17.55
N GLY A 270 10.71 16.37 16.88
CA GLY A 270 10.45 15.07 17.49
C GLY A 270 10.38 13.94 16.47
N THR A 271 10.48 12.72 16.96
CA THR A 271 10.38 11.49 16.18
C THR A 271 9.69 10.41 17.00
N THR A 272 9.07 9.45 16.34
CA THR A 272 8.38 8.32 16.97
C THR A 272 9.10 7.02 16.64
N ILE A 273 9.31 6.19 17.66
CA ILE A 273 9.90 4.86 17.57
C ILE A 273 8.79 3.83 17.78
N SER A 274 8.58 2.98 16.78
CA SER A 274 7.60 1.88 16.83
C SER A 274 8.29 0.54 17.10
N TYR A 275 7.68 -0.32 17.92
CA TYR A 275 8.20 -1.65 18.27
C TYR A 275 7.08 -2.64 18.58
N SER A 276 7.30 -3.93 18.38
CA SER A 276 6.33 -5.00 18.69
C SER A 276 6.86 -6.01 19.69
N LEU A 277 5.96 -6.54 20.52
CA LEU A 277 6.22 -7.60 21.49
C LEU A 277 5.25 -8.77 21.22
N PRO A 278 5.75 -9.98 20.92
CA PRO A 278 4.90 -11.15 20.70
C PRO A 278 4.35 -11.73 22.01
N GLU A 279 4.98 -11.40 23.13
CA GLU A 279 4.62 -11.87 24.46
C GLU A 279 4.92 -10.81 25.51
N LYS A 280 4.33 -10.96 26.70
CA LYS A 280 4.57 -10.06 27.83
C LYS A 280 6.06 -10.03 28.19
N SER A 281 6.67 -8.87 28.05
CA SER A 281 8.11 -8.68 28.15
C SER A 281 8.47 -7.45 28.96
N ARG A 282 9.60 -7.51 29.69
CA ARG A 282 10.24 -6.31 30.22
C ARG A 282 11.03 -5.65 29.10
N VAL A 283 10.72 -4.40 28.81
CA VAL A 283 11.27 -3.66 27.67
C VAL A 283 11.96 -2.39 28.15
N GLN A 284 13.13 -2.13 27.59
CA GLN A 284 13.85 -0.89 27.76
C GLN A 284 14.19 -0.28 26.40
N ILE A 285 13.83 0.98 26.19
CA ILE A 285 14.25 1.76 25.01
C ILE A 285 15.10 2.93 25.48
N VAL A 286 16.34 2.98 25.01
CA VAL A 286 17.32 4.01 25.39
C VAL A 286 17.92 4.62 24.13
N ILE A 287 18.06 5.94 24.16
CA ILE A 287 18.75 6.73 23.15
C ILE A 287 20.19 6.94 23.60
N TYR A 288 21.12 6.79 22.68
CA TYR A 288 22.55 6.94 22.86
C TYR A 288 23.11 7.97 21.87
N SER A 289 24.15 8.69 22.28
CA SER A 289 24.99 9.45 21.37
C SER A 289 25.81 8.50 20.49
N LEU A 290 26.44 9.03 19.43
CA LEU A 290 27.35 8.25 18.57
C LEU A 290 28.54 7.65 19.35
N LEU A 291 28.92 8.25 20.48
CA LEU A 291 29.96 7.75 21.39
C LEU A 291 29.44 6.68 22.37
N GLY A 292 28.18 6.27 22.26
CA GLY A 292 27.57 5.26 23.11
C GLY A 292 27.13 5.77 24.49
N GLN A 293 27.12 7.08 24.73
CA GLN A 293 26.65 7.64 26.00
C GLN A 293 25.12 7.69 26.04
N PRO A 294 24.45 7.22 27.11
CA PRO A 294 23.00 7.29 27.22
C PRO A 294 22.53 8.74 27.33
N VAL A 295 21.62 9.13 26.45
CA VAL A 295 21.04 10.48 26.36
C VAL A 295 19.69 10.52 27.06
N ARG A 296 18.80 9.57 26.74
CA ARG A 296 17.46 9.50 27.31
C ARG A 296 16.93 8.08 27.36
N THR A 297 16.24 7.74 28.43
CA THR A 297 15.45 6.50 28.51
C THR A 297 14.00 6.83 28.19
N LEU A 298 13.47 6.22 27.13
CA LEU A 298 12.10 6.45 26.67
C LEU A 298 11.11 5.45 27.27
N VAL A 299 11.54 4.20 27.42
CA VAL A 299 10.72 3.11 27.96
C VAL A 299 11.57 2.31 28.94
N ASN A 300 11.00 1.94 30.09
CA ASN A 300 11.62 1.04 31.06
C ASN A 300 10.53 0.40 31.95
N ASN A 301 9.70 -0.46 31.36
CA ASN A 301 8.59 -1.11 32.06
C ASN A 301 8.33 -2.52 31.51
N THR A 302 7.41 -3.24 32.16
CA THR A 302 6.86 -4.50 31.64
C THR A 302 5.59 -4.19 30.87
N ALA A 303 5.52 -4.65 29.62
CA ALA A 303 4.37 -4.49 28.75
C ALA A 303 3.86 -5.87 28.29
N ASN A 304 2.57 -5.98 27.99
CA ASN A 304 1.99 -7.20 27.42
C ASN A 304 2.42 -7.35 25.95
N SER A 305 1.98 -8.42 25.29
CA SER A 305 2.11 -8.51 23.85
C SER A 305 1.30 -7.41 23.15
N GLY A 306 1.84 -6.91 22.04
CA GLY A 306 1.22 -5.83 21.28
C GLY A 306 2.23 -4.95 20.55
N ILE A 307 1.71 -3.97 19.84
CA ILE A 307 2.48 -2.96 19.09
C ILE A 307 2.47 -1.66 19.89
N TYR A 308 3.63 -1.04 20.02
CA TYR A 308 3.86 0.13 20.85
C TYR A 308 4.54 1.25 20.07
N ARG A 309 4.30 2.48 20.50
CA ARG A 309 4.92 3.70 19.98
C ARG A 309 5.44 4.55 21.13
N VAL A 310 6.63 5.09 20.98
CA VAL A 310 7.21 6.05 21.93
C VAL A 310 7.89 7.20 21.19
N SER A 311 7.66 8.43 21.63
CA SER A 311 8.21 9.61 20.99
C SER A 311 9.44 10.14 21.71
N TRP A 312 10.38 10.68 20.95
CA TRP A 312 11.51 11.47 21.43
C TRP A 312 11.45 12.87 20.85
N ASP A 313 11.64 13.88 21.68
CA ASP A 313 11.54 15.31 21.38
C ASP A 313 12.91 16.01 21.21
N GLY A 314 13.99 15.23 21.04
CA GLY A 314 15.35 15.77 20.95
C GLY A 314 15.91 16.31 22.28
N LYS A 315 15.36 15.91 23.44
CA LYS A 315 15.89 16.29 24.76
C LYS A 315 16.52 15.11 25.50
N ASP A 316 17.48 15.40 26.37
CA ASP A 316 18.06 14.45 27.32
C ASP A 316 17.12 14.19 28.52
N ASN A 317 17.54 13.33 29.44
CA ASN A 317 16.79 13.04 30.68
C ASN A 317 16.56 14.25 31.60
N ASN A 318 17.34 15.33 31.45
CA ASN A 318 17.18 16.57 32.22
C ASN A 318 16.26 17.59 31.51
N GLY A 319 15.66 17.21 30.37
CA GLY A 319 14.81 18.08 29.57
C GLY A 319 15.58 19.11 28.75
N LYS A 320 16.91 18.98 28.65
CA LYS A 320 17.75 19.88 27.84
C LYS A 320 17.83 19.38 26.40
N THR A 321 17.62 20.27 25.44
CA THR A 321 17.77 19.97 24.01
C THR A 321 19.21 19.54 23.70
N VAL A 322 19.36 18.43 22.98
CA VAL A 322 20.66 17.92 22.52
C VAL A 322 21.07 18.53 21.18
N SER A 323 22.33 18.42 20.80
CA SER A 323 22.83 18.95 19.52
C SER A 323 22.30 18.17 18.33
N GLY A 324 22.15 18.82 17.17
CA GLY A 324 21.91 18.11 15.91
C GLY A 324 23.04 17.12 15.60
N GLY A 325 22.70 16.00 14.98
CA GLY A 325 23.65 14.92 14.68
C GLY A 325 23.03 13.53 14.74
N ILE A 326 23.90 12.52 14.61
CA ILE A 326 23.51 11.11 14.61
C ILE A 326 23.39 10.61 16.05
N TYR A 327 22.28 9.93 16.32
CA TYR A 327 22.00 9.21 17.56
C TYR A 327 21.66 7.76 17.25
N LEU A 328 21.82 6.90 18.24
CA LEU A 328 21.38 5.51 18.18
C LEU A 328 20.24 5.33 19.17
N TYR A 329 19.29 4.46 18.89
CA TYR A 329 18.35 3.97 19.89
C TYR A 329 18.35 2.46 19.89
N GLN A 330 18.22 1.90 21.09
CA GLN A 330 18.24 0.47 21.31
C GLN A 330 17.00 0.05 22.08
N ILE A 331 16.37 -1.02 21.62
CA ILE A 331 15.43 -1.79 22.43
C ILE A 331 16.16 -2.97 23.06
N ARG A 332 15.86 -3.26 24.33
CA ARG A 332 16.28 -4.49 25.02
C ARG A 332 15.09 -5.13 25.71
N SER A 333 14.95 -6.44 25.50
CA SER A 333 14.14 -7.35 26.30
C SER A 333 14.99 -8.55 26.73
N ALA A 334 14.39 -9.53 27.42
CA ALA A 334 15.11 -10.72 27.86
C ALA A 334 15.77 -11.50 26.70
N ASN A 335 15.06 -11.62 25.57
CA ASN A 335 15.47 -12.44 24.43
C ASN A 335 15.65 -11.64 23.12
N PHE A 336 15.50 -10.32 23.15
CA PHE A 336 15.58 -9.47 21.96
C PHE A 336 16.38 -8.20 22.22
N SER A 337 17.29 -7.87 21.31
CA SER A 337 17.98 -6.58 21.30
C SER A 337 18.16 -6.14 19.87
N ALA A 338 17.72 -4.92 19.56
CA ALA A 338 17.91 -4.30 18.25
C ALA A 338 18.34 -2.85 18.42
N VAL A 339 19.18 -2.37 17.50
CA VAL A 339 19.72 -1.01 17.49
C VAL A 339 19.43 -0.39 16.12
N ARG A 340 19.04 0.87 16.12
CA ARG A 340 18.88 1.66 14.89
C ARG A 340 19.45 3.06 15.06
N LYS A 341 19.78 3.70 13.94
CA LYS A 341 20.34 5.05 13.87
C LYS A 341 19.26 6.07 13.53
N MET A 342 19.40 7.30 14.02
CA MET A 342 18.53 8.43 13.71
C MET A 342 19.34 9.72 13.56
N LEU A 343 18.86 10.65 12.74
CA LEU A 343 19.48 11.94 12.48
C LEU A 343 18.57 13.07 12.97
N LEU A 344 19.03 13.81 13.98
CA LEU A 344 18.40 15.04 14.45
C LEU A 344 18.96 16.22 13.64
N LEU A 345 18.08 16.89 12.91
CA LEU A 345 18.34 18.17 12.24
C LEU A 345 18.17 19.32 13.23
N LYS A 346 18.90 20.40 13.00
CA LYS A 346 18.81 21.62 13.79
C LYS A 346 18.56 22.82 12.89
#